data_AF-A0A543FYB6-F1
#
_entry.id   AF-A0A543FYB6-F1
#
_cell.length_a   1.000
_cell.length_b   1.000
_cell.length_c   1.000
_cell.angle_alpha   90.00
_cell.angle_beta   90.00
_cell.angle_gamma   90.00
#
_symmetry.space_group_name_H-M   'P 1'
#
loop_
_entity.id
_entity.type
_entity.pdbx_description
1 polymer ?
#
loop_
_entity_poly.entity_id
_entity_poly.type
_entity_poly.pdbx_seq_one_letter_code
_entity_poly.pdbx_strand_id
1 'polypeptide(L)'
;MPPGVADTPPQDVRFCRSADGTRLAYAVHGAGPPLLLASCWLSHLEFDWQSPVWRHFLLDLGRFATVIRYDERGYGLSDWDVSDHGLDARIADLEAIADAAGLERFALLGMSQGGPVAISYATRHPTRLTRLVLYGTHPGQLCRDPESVELEQTFQQMIKVGFGRKDSTFRRVFTSLMIPGATEEQAGWLDDLQPMATCTENAVRSRAARVQVDVADLLPGVSVPTLVVHARGDRMVDFARGRELAARIPGARLVMLDSDNHITLADEQAWPVFVAELAAFMAGDRIAARTSDSMLRSLTDRELDVLHLVGRGADNQQVAQQLSLSVRTVERHLTSVYAKLGLTGRAARAAAVARLLTHD
;
A
#
# COMPACT_ATOMS: atom_id res chain seq x y z
N MET A 1 -19.92 -5.08 25.33
CA MET A 1 -19.56 -4.08 24.30
C MET A 1 -18.19 -3.56 24.69
N PRO A 2 -17.12 -3.90 23.95
CA PRO A 2 -15.80 -3.37 24.29
C PRO A 2 -15.80 -1.85 24.05
N PRO A 3 -15.20 -1.06 24.95
CA PRO A 3 -15.04 0.37 24.76
C PRO A 3 -13.97 0.62 23.68
N GLY A 4 -14.27 1.42 22.65
CA GLY A 4 -13.24 1.86 21.69
C GLY A 4 -13.68 2.20 20.26
N VAL A 5 -14.93 1.99 19.87
CA VAL A 5 -15.37 2.21 18.46
C VAL A 5 -15.58 3.69 18.12
N ALA A 6 -15.57 4.60 19.10
CA ALA A 6 -16.03 5.98 18.90
C ALA A 6 -15.03 6.93 18.20
N ASP A 7 -13.75 6.58 18.08
CA ASP A 7 -12.67 7.48 17.60
C ASP A 7 -11.85 6.93 16.42
N THR A 8 -12.35 5.90 15.73
CA THR A 8 -11.72 5.38 14.52
C THR A 8 -12.14 6.24 13.33
N PRO A 9 -11.21 6.89 12.59
CA PRO A 9 -11.54 7.51 11.31
C PRO A 9 -12.25 6.49 10.42
N PRO A 10 -13.30 6.88 9.68
CA PRO A 10 -14.00 5.93 8.82
C PRO A 10 -13.02 5.33 7.82
N GLN A 11 -12.89 4.00 7.84
CA GLN A 11 -12.31 3.24 6.74
C GLN A 11 -13.44 2.51 6.01
N ASP A 12 -13.29 2.37 4.71
CA ASP A 12 -14.19 1.54 3.90
C ASP A 12 -13.49 0.23 3.55
N VAL A 13 -13.94 -0.88 4.14
CA VAL A 13 -13.43 -2.23 3.84
C VAL A 13 -14.20 -2.79 2.66
N ARG A 14 -13.47 -3.13 1.60
CA ARG A 14 -13.98 -3.63 0.34
C ARG A 14 -13.28 -4.93 -0.02
N PHE A 15 -13.85 -5.64 -0.98
CA PHE A 15 -13.31 -6.90 -1.47
C PHE A 15 -13.11 -6.88 -2.98
N CYS A 16 -12.04 -7.51 -3.45
CA CYS A 16 -11.84 -7.81 -4.86
C CYS A 16 -11.40 -9.27 -5.04
N ARG A 17 -11.13 -9.67 -6.28
CA ARG A 17 -10.57 -10.98 -6.60
C ARG A 17 -9.25 -10.81 -7.33
N SER A 18 -8.25 -11.56 -6.90
CA SER A 18 -7.00 -11.72 -7.63
C SER A 18 -7.20 -12.47 -8.95
N ALA A 19 -6.16 -12.53 -9.78
CA ALA A 19 -6.19 -13.20 -11.08
C ALA A 19 -6.56 -14.70 -11.00
N ASP A 20 -6.21 -15.36 -9.89
CA ASP A 20 -6.55 -16.76 -9.61
C ASP A 20 -7.91 -16.96 -8.92
N GLY A 21 -8.65 -15.86 -8.69
CA GLY A 21 -9.95 -15.86 -8.05
C GLY A 21 -9.92 -15.72 -6.52
N THR A 22 -8.75 -15.71 -5.88
CA THR A 22 -8.60 -15.50 -4.42
C THR A 22 -9.28 -14.20 -4.00
N ARG A 23 -10.18 -14.24 -3.00
CA ARG A 23 -10.81 -13.02 -2.47
C ARG A 23 -9.81 -12.28 -1.59
N LEU A 24 -9.64 -10.99 -1.89
CA LEU A 24 -8.77 -10.09 -1.15
C LEU A 24 -9.61 -9.01 -0.48
N ALA A 25 -9.32 -8.72 0.77
CA ALA A 25 -9.87 -7.59 1.52
C ALA A 25 -8.90 -6.41 1.47
N TYR A 26 -9.41 -5.23 1.15
CA TYR A 26 -8.65 -3.99 1.19
C TYR A 26 -9.47 -2.88 1.87
N ALA A 27 -8.79 -1.92 2.47
CA ALA A 27 -9.41 -0.76 3.08
C ALA A 27 -8.86 0.53 2.49
N VAL A 28 -9.73 1.53 2.40
CA VAL A 28 -9.38 2.89 1.98
C VAL A 28 -9.72 3.86 3.11
N HIS A 29 -8.78 4.74 3.43
CA HIS A 29 -9.00 5.82 4.40
C HIS A 29 -8.11 7.04 4.11
N GLY A 30 -8.40 8.16 4.77
CA GLY A 30 -7.61 9.38 4.65
C GLY A 30 -7.96 10.24 3.42
N ALA A 31 -7.14 11.26 3.17
CA ALA A 31 -7.34 12.19 2.08
C ALA A 31 -6.02 12.68 1.49
N GLY A 32 -5.91 12.64 0.16
CA GLY A 32 -4.76 13.15 -0.58
C GLY A 32 -4.46 12.31 -1.82
N PRO A 33 -3.23 12.39 -2.38
CA PRO A 33 -2.81 11.47 -3.43
C PRO A 33 -2.84 10.01 -2.93
N PRO A 34 -3.11 9.03 -3.83
CA PRO A 34 -3.22 7.63 -3.44
C PRO A 34 -1.85 7.04 -3.04
N LEU A 35 -1.84 6.33 -1.92
CA LEU A 35 -0.70 5.60 -1.37
C LEU A 35 -1.14 4.16 -1.07
N LEU A 36 -0.68 3.21 -1.89
CA LEU A 36 -0.91 1.79 -1.68
C LEU A 36 0.21 1.20 -0.82
N LEU A 37 -0.15 0.49 0.24
CA LEU A 37 0.78 -0.17 1.15
C LEU A 37 0.88 -1.65 0.81
N ALA A 38 2.02 -2.07 0.26
CA ALA A 38 2.40 -3.48 0.23
C ALA A 38 2.90 -3.87 1.62
N SER A 39 1.98 -4.43 2.40
CA SER A 39 2.11 -4.64 3.84
C SER A 39 3.22 -5.63 4.24
N CYS A 40 3.55 -5.60 5.53
CA CYS A 40 4.43 -6.53 6.21
C CYS A 40 3.67 -7.79 6.68
N TRP A 41 4.44 -8.79 7.11
CA TRP A 41 4.06 -10.16 7.52
C TRP A 41 2.62 -10.34 8.05
N LEU A 42 2.15 -9.53 9.02
CA LEU A 42 0.83 -9.68 9.64
C LEU A 42 0.02 -8.38 9.54
N SER A 43 -1.23 -8.50 9.12
CA SER A 43 -2.21 -7.42 9.20
C SER A 43 -3.60 -7.99 9.49
N HIS A 44 -4.45 -7.14 10.06
CA HIS A 44 -5.88 -7.36 10.09
C HIS A 44 -6.57 -5.99 10.04
N LEU A 45 -7.19 -5.67 8.90
CA LEU A 45 -7.65 -4.32 8.57
C LEU A 45 -8.48 -3.63 9.66
N GLU A 46 -9.31 -4.38 10.39
CA GLU A 46 -10.12 -3.86 11.50
C GLU A 46 -9.37 -3.75 12.83
N PHE A 47 -8.46 -4.69 13.11
CA PHE A 47 -7.81 -4.78 14.42
C PHE A 47 -6.67 -3.75 14.54
N ASP A 48 -6.01 -3.43 13.43
CA ASP A 48 -4.91 -2.45 13.39
C ASP A 48 -5.29 -1.06 13.91
N TRP A 49 -6.58 -0.67 13.83
CA TRP A 49 -7.05 0.62 14.35
C TRP A 49 -7.02 0.74 15.87
N GLN A 50 -6.94 -0.40 16.58
CA GLN A 50 -6.81 -0.47 18.03
C GLN A 50 -5.35 -0.65 18.45
N SER A 51 -4.42 -0.71 17.48
CA SER A 51 -3.05 -1.10 17.73
C SER A 51 -2.23 0.00 18.42
N PRO A 52 -1.58 -0.27 19.56
CA PRO A 52 -0.56 0.62 20.11
C PRO A 52 0.73 0.65 19.26
N VAL A 53 0.82 -0.20 18.22
CA VAL A 53 1.98 -0.35 17.32
C VAL A 53 1.71 0.23 15.92
N TRP A 54 0.47 0.21 15.42
CA TRP A 54 0.18 0.59 14.04
C TRP A 54 -0.77 1.78 13.90
N ARG A 55 -1.56 2.10 14.93
CA ARG A 55 -2.62 3.12 14.81
C ARG A 55 -2.09 4.48 14.37
N HIS A 56 -0.90 4.87 14.84
CA HIS A 56 -0.28 6.16 14.46
C HIS A 56 0.12 6.21 12.98
N PHE A 57 0.56 5.09 12.38
CA PHE A 57 0.74 5.02 10.92
C PHE A 57 -0.56 5.33 10.19
N LEU A 58 -1.68 4.73 10.62
CA LEU A 58 -2.97 4.92 9.95
C LEU A 58 -3.42 6.37 10.02
N LEU A 59 -3.33 6.97 11.21
CA LEU A 59 -3.73 8.35 11.44
C LEU A 59 -2.85 9.34 10.69
N ASP A 60 -1.53 9.27 10.86
CA ASP A 60 -0.64 10.29 10.32
C ASP A 60 -0.50 10.21 8.79
N LEU A 61 -0.47 9.00 8.21
CA LEU A 61 -0.48 8.85 6.75
C LEU A 61 -1.81 9.33 6.16
N GLY A 62 -2.94 8.99 6.81
CA GLY A 62 -4.28 9.38 6.36
C GLY A 62 -4.53 10.89 6.35
N ARG A 63 -3.74 11.68 7.11
CA ARG A 63 -3.83 13.15 7.10
C ARG A 63 -3.37 13.78 5.78
N PHE A 64 -2.62 13.05 4.97
CA PHE A 64 -1.89 13.67 3.86
C PHE A 64 -1.88 12.84 2.57
N ALA A 65 -2.37 11.60 2.63
CA ALA A 65 -2.58 10.68 1.53
C ALA A 65 -3.92 9.95 1.68
N THR A 66 -4.50 9.52 0.55
CA THR A 66 -5.54 8.49 0.54
C THR A 66 -4.82 7.16 0.63
N VAL A 67 -4.92 6.48 1.76
CA VAL A 67 -4.16 5.27 2.08
C VAL A 67 -5.00 4.05 1.71
N ILE A 68 -4.39 3.17 0.91
CA ILE A 68 -4.96 1.88 0.55
C ILE A 68 -4.12 0.80 1.22
N ARG A 69 -4.74 0.00 2.07
CA ARG A 69 -4.12 -1.16 2.74
C ARG A 69 -4.90 -2.41 2.40
N TYR A 70 -4.28 -3.57 2.55
CA TYR A 70 -4.95 -4.83 2.32
C TYR A 70 -4.39 -5.91 3.23
N ASP A 71 -5.24 -6.88 3.52
CA ASP A 71 -4.79 -8.14 4.11
C ASP A 71 -4.31 -9.06 2.99
N GLU A 72 -3.08 -9.56 3.07
CA GLU A 72 -2.54 -10.42 2.02
C GLU A 72 -3.34 -11.73 1.90
N ARG A 73 -3.26 -12.40 0.75
CA ARG A 73 -3.77 -13.77 0.59
C ARG A 73 -3.29 -14.67 1.73
N GLY A 74 -4.22 -15.38 2.37
CA GLY A 74 -3.93 -16.20 3.55
C GLY A 74 -4.04 -15.47 4.89
N TYR A 75 -4.32 -14.17 4.90
CA TYR A 75 -4.30 -13.33 6.09
C TYR A 75 -5.57 -12.48 6.29
N GLY A 76 -5.80 -12.08 7.53
CA GLY A 76 -6.81 -11.12 7.96
C GLY A 76 -8.19 -11.43 7.40
N LEU A 77 -8.80 -10.44 6.74
CA LEU A 77 -10.13 -10.56 6.13
C LEU A 77 -10.11 -11.16 4.70
N SER A 78 -8.94 -11.41 4.11
CA SER A 78 -8.80 -12.10 2.83
C SER A 78 -9.06 -13.60 2.95
N ASP A 79 -9.12 -14.32 1.84
CA ASP A 79 -9.27 -15.78 1.87
C ASP A 79 -8.06 -16.45 2.55
N TRP A 80 -8.34 -17.42 3.43
CA TRP A 80 -7.31 -18.19 4.15
C TRP A 80 -6.96 -19.50 3.46
N ASP A 81 -7.86 -20.05 2.63
CA ASP A 81 -7.61 -21.28 1.89
C ASP A 81 -6.82 -20.99 0.62
N VAL A 82 -5.51 -20.82 0.79
CA VAL A 82 -4.58 -20.43 -0.27
C VAL A 82 -3.37 -21.36 -0.22
N SER A 83 -2.97 -21.87 -1.39
CA SER A 83 -1.81 -22.74 -1.55
C SER A 83 -0.57 -21.98 -2.05
N ASP A 84 -0.77 -20.96 -2.89
CA ASP A 84 0.31 -20.17 -3.50
C ASP A 84 0.51 -18.83 -2.78
N HIS A 85 1.65 -18.71 -2.09
CA HIS A 85 2.13 -17.46 -1.47
C HIS A 85 3.35 -16.88 -2.21
N GLY A 86 3.60 -17.32 -3.44
CA GLY A 86 4.72 -16.90 -4.27
C GLY A 86 4.69 -15.41 -4.61
N LEU A 87 5.84 -14.90 -5.07
CA LEU A 87 6.02 -13.50 -5.43
C LEU A 87 5.03 -13.06 -6.52
N ASP A 88 4.87 -13.83 -7.59
CA ASP A 88 4.01 -13.46 -8.70
C ASP A 88 2.53 -13.40 -8.30
N ALA A 89 2.08 -14.32 -7.44
CA ALA A 89 0.73 -14.30 -6.90
C ALA A 89 0.47 -13.04 -6.04
N ARG A 90 1.44 -12.64 -5.22
CA ARG A 90 1.37 -11.41 -4.42
C ARG A 90 1.44 -10.13 -5.28
N ILE A 91 2.13 -10.17 -6.42
CA ILE A 91 2.13 -9.07 -7.39
C ILE A 91 0.76 -8.96 -8.08
N ALA A 92 0.17 -10.09 -8.46
CA ALA A 92 -1.17 -10.12 -9.04
C ALA A 92 -2.24 -9.61 -8.05
N ASP A 93 -2.09 -9.91 -6.75
CA ASP A 93 -2.94 -9.34 -5.71
C ASP A 93 -2.85 -7.82 -5.65
N LEU A 94 -1.63 -7.29 -5.64
CA LEU A 94 -1.37 -5.85 -5.60
C LEU A 94 -2.01 -5.15 -6.82
N GLU A 95 -1.88 -5.75 -8.01
CA GLU A 95 -2.50 -5.25 -9.24
C GLU A 95 -4.03 -5.27 -9.16
N ALA A 96 -4.62 -6.38 -8.72
CA ALA A 96 -6.08 -6.51 -8.56
C ALA A 96 -6.65 -5.51 -7.55
N ILE A 97 -5.93 -5.24 -6.46
CA ILE A 97 -6.33 -4.24 -5.46
C ILE A 97 -6.21 -2.82 -6.04
N ALA A 98 -5.11 -2.51 -6.73
CA ALA A 98 -4.94 -1.21 -7.38
C ALA A 98 -6.06 -0.94 -8.39
N ASP A 99 -6.41 -1.93 -9.22
CA ASP A 99 -7.49 -1.82 -10.20
C ASP A 99 -8.86 -1.70 -9.52
N ALA A 100 -9.15 -2.52 -8.50
CA ALA A 100 -10.42 -2.46 -7.77
C ALA A 100 -10.61 -1.16 -6.98
N ALA A 101 -9.52 -0.53 -6.54
CA ALA A 101 -9.51 0.78 -5.90
C ALA A 101 -9.49 1.95 -6.92
N GLY A 102 -9.52 1.67 -8.23
CA GLY A 102 -9.57 2.69 -9.28
C GLY A 102 -8.25 3.45 -9.48
N LEU A 103 -7.11 2.86 -9.09
CA LEU A 103 -5.83 3.55 -9.10
C LEU A 103 -5.14 3.46 -10.46
N GLU A 104 -5.30 4.48 -11.30
CA GLU A 104 -4.55 4.58 -12.56
C GLU A 104 -3.05 4.82 -12.31
N ARG A 105 -2.73 5.76 -11.41
CA ARG A 105 -1.36 6.09 -11.01
C ARG A 105 -1.27 6.41 -9.52
N PHE A 106 -0.33 5.81 -8.81
CA PHE A 106 -0.26 5.92 -7.35
C PHE A 106 1.16 5.80 -6.79
N ALA A 107 1.35 6.22 -5.53
CA ALA A 107 2.58 5.95 -4.80
C ALA A 107 2.48 4.56 -4.15
N LEU A 108 3.56 3.79 -4.18
CA LEU A 108 3.63 2.47 -3.57
C LEU A 108 4.63 2.45 -2.41
N LEU A 109 4.18 2.06 -1.22
CA LEU A 109 5.01 1.86 -0.04
C LEU A 109 5.18 0.35 0.22
N GLY A 110 6.37 -0.18 -0.04
CA GLY A 110 6.75 -1.54 0.33
C GLY A 110 7.41 -1.57 1.70
N MET A 111 6.75 -2.21 2.67
CA MET A 111 7.24 -2.31 4.05
C MET A 111 7.78 -3.71 4.31
N SER A 112 9.02 -3.82 4.81
CA SER A 112 9.62 -5.10 5.18
C SER A 112 9.48 -6.12 4.03
N GLN A 113 8.83 -7.26 4.26
CA GLN A 113 8.60 -8.29 3.24
C GLN A 113 7.70 -7.87 2.05
N GLY A 114 7.10 -6.68 2.09
CA GLY A 114 6.41 -6.04 0.95
C GLY A 114 7.36 -5.38 -0.04
N GLY A 115 8.62 -5.11 0.32
CA GLY A 115 9.56 -4.45 -0.59
C GLY A 115 9.91 -5.25 -1.85
N PRO A 116 10.18 -6.57 -1.79
CA PRO A 116 10.39 -7.36 -3.00
C PRO A 116 9.21 -7.32 -3.98
N VAL A 117 7.96 -7.36 -3.47
CA VAL A 117 6.75 -7.18 -4.27
C VAL A 117 6.74 -5.79 -4.91
N ALA A 118 7.01 -4.75 -4.13
CA ALA A 118 6.99 -3.37 -4.60
C ALA A 118 8.09 -3.07 -5.65
N ILE A 119 9.29 -3.62 -5.47
CA ILE A 119 10.40 -3.51 -6.44
C ILE A 119 10.01 -4.20 -7.74
N SER A 120 9.54 -5.45 -7.68
CA SER A 120 9.11 -6.17 -8.89
C SER A 120 7.96 -5.46 -9.61
N TYR A 121 6.97 -4.94 -8.87
CA TYR A 121 5.87 -4.18 -9.44
C TYR A 121 6.38 -2.89 -10.11
N ALA A 122 7.27 -2.15 -9.45
CA ALA A 122 7.84 -0.92 -10.00
C ALA A 122 8.64 -1.15 -11.29
N THR A 123 9.34 -2.28 -11.40
CA THR A 123 10.07 -2.64 -12.62
C THR A 123 9.13 -3.08 -13.75
N ARG A 124 8.05 -3.82 -13.43
CA ARG A 124 7.08 -4.34 -14.41
C ARG A 124 6.09 -3.27 -14.89
N HIS A 125 5.72 -2.33 -14.02
CA HIS A 125 4.66 -1.33 -14.27
C HIS A 125 5.10 0.10 -13.89
N PRO A 126 6.23 0.62 -14.41
CA PRO A 126 6.78 1.92 -13.99
C PRO A 126 5.83 3.10 -14.29
N THR A 127 4.94 2.96 -15.27
CA THR A 127 3.96 3.99 -15.63
C THR A 127 2.80 4.10 -14.63
N ARG A 128 2.48 3.01 -13.92
CA ARG A 128 1.43 2.96 -12.87
C ARG A 128 1.88 3.61 -11.57
N LEU A 129 3.18 3.83 -11.37
CA LEU A 129 3.69 4.41 -10.13
C LEU A 129 4.08 5.88 -10.31
N THR A 130 3.68 6.72 -9.36
CA THR A 130 4.24 8.07 -9.20
C THR A 130 5.55 8.05 -8.44
N ARG A 131 5.65 7.15 -7.44
CA ARG A 131 6.74 7.04 -6.46
C ARG A 131 6.82 5.64 -5.88
N LEU A 132 8.03 5.24 -5.50
CA LEU A 132 8.29 4.04 -4.71
C LEU A 132 8.89 4.43 -3.37
N VAL A 133 8.36 3.87 -2.28
CA VAL A 133 8.91 4.03 -0.94
C VAL A 133 9.22 2.64 -0.39
N LEU A 134 10.44 2.46 0.12
CA LEU A 134 10.94 1.20 0.65
C LEU A 134 11.28 1.42 2.12
N TYR A 135 10.49 0.84 3.02
CA TYR A 135 10.62 1.03 4.48
C TYR A 135 11.10 -0.26 5.13
N GLY A 136 12.27 -0.22 5.80
CA GLY A 136 12.80 -1.34 6.58
C GLY A 136 12.89 -2.65 5.79
N THR A 137 13.25 -2.58 4.50
CA THR A 137 13.14 -3.72 3.57
C THR A 137 14.48 -4.11 2.96
N HIS A 138 14.47 -5.23 2.24
CA HIS A 138 15.60 -5.80 1.51
C HIS A 138 15.22 -6.07 0.05
N PRO A 139 16.21 -6.18 -0.85
CA PRO A 139 15.98 -6.62 -2.23
C PRO A 139 15.85 -8.14 -2.39
N GLY A 140 16.00 -8.91 -1.31
CA GLY A 140 15.90 -10.38 -1.34
C GLY A 140 17.04 -11.07 -0.60
N GLN A 141 17.18 -12.38 -0.82
CA GLN A 141 18.23 -13.25 -0.28
C GLN A 141 18.52 -12.98 1.20
N LEU A 142 17.57 -13.38 2.05
CA LEU A 142 17.69 -13.28 3.51
C LEU A 142 18.72 -14.25 4.09
N CYS A 143 18.96 -15.37 3.41
CA CYS A 143 19.93 -16.39 3.81
C CYS A 143 21.12 -16.36 2.85
N ARG A 144 22.30 -15.94 3.33
CA ARG A 144 23.51 -15.69 2.52
C ARG A 144 24.70 -16.55 2.93
N ASP A 145 24.59 -17.19 4.08
CA ASP A 145 25.63 -18.00 4.71
C ASP A 145 24.96 -19.12 5.54
N PRO A 146 25.72 -20.14 5.99
CA PRO A 146 25.15 -21.24 6.77
C PRO A 146 24.42 -20.81 8.04
N GLU A 147 24.89 -19.75 8.71
CA GLU A 147 24.30 -19.27 9.98
C GLU A 147 22.90 -18.66 9.75
N SER A 148 22.75 -17.81 8.74
CA SER A 148 21.46 -17.22 8.35
C SER A 148 20.47 -18.26 7.83
N VAL A 149 20.94 -19.36 7.23
CA VAL A 149 20.10 -20.52 6.88
C VAL A 149 19.60 -21.24 8.13
N GLU A 150 20.48 -21.54 9.09
CA GLU A 150 20.12 -22.22 10.33
C GLU A 150 19.16 -21.38 11.19
N LEU A 151 19.39 -20.07 11.26
CA LEU A 151 18.52 -19.13 11.95
C LEU A 151 17.11 -19.09 11.32
N GLU A 152 17.02 -19.05 9.99
CA GLU A 152 15.72 -19.07 9.29
C GLU A 152 14.98 -20.41 9.50
N GLN A 153 15.69 -21.54 9.43
CA GLN A 153 15.10 -22.85 9.74
C GLN A 153 14.57 -22.89 11.17
N THR A 154 15.31 -22.33 12.12
CA THR A 154 14.89 -22.22 13.52
C THR A 154 13.62 -21.38 13.65
N PHE A 155 13.57 -20.21 13.01
CA PHE A 155 12.37 -19.39 13.01
C PHE A 155 11.14 -20.10 12.41
N GLN A 156 11.32 -20.87 11.33
CA GLN A 156 10.24 -21.66 10.76
C GLN A 156 9.72 -22.73 11.73
N GLN A 157 10.61 -23.41 12.46
CA GLN A 157 10.18 -24.36 13.49
C GLN A 157 9.45 -23.66 14.65
N MET A 158 9.92 -22.49 15.07
CA MET A 158 9.25 -21.70 16.11
C MET A 158 7.84 -21.28 15.70
N ILE A 159 7.62 -20.88 14.44
CA ILE A 159 6.27 -20.63 13.92
C ILE A 159 5.46 -21.93 13.93
N LYS A 160 5.99 -22.99 13.32
CA LYS A 160 5.28 -24.28 13.20
C LYS A 160 4.80 -24.83 14.54
N VAL A 161 5.61 -24.68 15.59
CA VAL A 161 5.33 -25.21 16.93
C VAL A 161 4.61 -24.21 17.83
N GLY A 162 4.88 -22.91 17.66
CA GLY A 162 4.54 -21.85 18.60
C GLY A 162 3.40 -20.93 18.18
N PHE A 163 3.15 -20.78 16.87
CA PHE A 163 2.26 -19.73 16.36
C PHE A 163 0.82 -19.87 16.90
N GLY A 164 0.25 -21.07 16.81
CA GLY A 164 -1.11 -21.37 17.28
C GLY A 164 -1.23 -21.75 18.77
N ARG A 165 -0.17 -21.65 19.57
CA ARG A 165 -0.22 -22.02 21.01
C ARG A 165 -0.94 -20.95 21.84
N LYS A 166 -1.48 -21.34 22.99
CA LYS A 166 -2.02 -20.37 23.95
C LYS A 166 -0.90 -19.54 24.59
N ASP A 167 0.22 -20.18 24.93
CA ASP A 167 1.41 -19.47 25.40
C ASP A 167 2.07 -18.69 24.26
N SER A 168 2.54 -17.48 24.53
CA SER A 168 3.11 -16.60 23.52
C SER A 168 4.63 -16.57 23.48
N THR A 169 5.31 -17.37 24.29
CA THR A 169 6.78 -17.38 24.42
C THR A 169 7.50 -17.46 23.06
N PHE A 170 7.04 -18.34 22.18
CA PHE A 170 7.61 -18.49 20.83
C PHE A 170 7.30 -17.30 19.92
N ARG A 171 6.09 -16.72 20.05
CA ARG A 171 5.66 -15.54 19.30
C ARG A 171 6.46 -14.30 19.68
N ARG A 172 6.79 -14.16 20.96
CA ARG A 172 7.56 -13.02 21.51
C ARG A 172 8.97 -12.89 20.96
N VAL A 173 9.55 -13.95 20.39
CA VAL A 173 10.84 -13.87 19.69
C VAL A 173 10.74 -12.86 18.54
N PHE A 174 9.66 -12.89 17.75
CA PHE A 174 9.47 -11.94 16.66
C PHE A 174 9.21 -10.52 17.15
N THR A 175 8.37 -10.36 18.18
CA THR A 175 8.14 -9.06 18.82
C THR A 175 9.44 -8.44 19.32
N SER A 176 10.29 -9.23 19.98
CA SER A 176 11.56 -8.75 20.56
C SER A 176 12.58 -8.33 19.50
N LEU A 177 12.50 -8.91 18.30
CA LEU A 177 13.32 -8.51 17.15
C LEU A 177 12.75 -7.29 16.44
N MET A 178 11.43 -7.20 16.30
CA MET A 178 10.77 -6.07 15.63
C MET A 178 10.80 -4.78 16.46
N ILE A 179 10.62 -4.90 17.77
CA ILE A 179 10.51 -3.79 18.71
C ILE A 179 11.33 -4.12 19.97
N PRO A 180 12.66 -4.01 19.93
CA PRO A 180 13.48 -4.15 21.12
C PRO A 180 13.00 -3.22 22.25
N GLY A 181 12.64 -3.80 23.39
CA GLY A 181 12.09 -3.03 24.51
C GLY A 181 10.58 -2.74 24.41
N ALA A 182 9.85 -3.46 23.55
CA ALA A 182 8.39 -3.42 23.53
C ALA A 182 7.79 -3.51 24.94
N THR A 183 6.82 -2.64 25.21
CA THR A 183 6.01 -2.73 26.42
C THR A 183 5.17 -4.01 26.41
N GLU A 184 4.68 -4.43 27.58
CA GLU A 184 3.80 -5.60 27.67
C GLU A 184 2.48 -5.37 26.91
N GLU A 185 1.99 -4.13 26.81
CA GLU A 185 0.82 -3.78 26.01
C GLU A 185 1.07 -4.01 24.51
N GLN A 186 2.20 -3.51 23.99
CA GLN A 186 2.58 -3.69 22.59
C GLN A 186 2.83 -5.17 22.25
N ALA A 187 3.54 -5.88 23.15
CA ALA A 187 3.83 -7.29 22.98
C ALA A 187 2.55 -8.14 23.04
N GLY A 188 1.68 -7.88 24.02
CA GLY A 188 0.38 -8.53 24.14
C GLY A 188 -0.50 -8.31 22.93
N TRP A 189 -0.55 -7.08 22.39
CA TRP A 189 -1.32 -6.79 21.18
C TRP A 189 -0.81 -7.58 19.96
N LEU A 190 0.52 -7.67 19.78
CA LEU A 190 1.11 -8.49 18.70
C LEU A 190 0.89 -10.00 18.92
N ASP A 191 0.88 -10.46 20.17
CA ASP A 191 0.55 -11.84 20.53
C ASP A 191 -0.89 -12.19 20.14
N ASP A 192 -1.82 -11.25 20.31
CA ASP A 192 -3.23 -11.38 19.94
C ASP A 192 -3.44 -11.27 18.42
N LEU A 193 -2.73 -10.35 17.74
CA LEU A 193 -2.81 -10.19 16.28
C LEU A 193 -2.51 -11.50 15.54
N GLN A 194 -1.49 -12.25 15.96
CA GLN A 194 -0.99 -13.42 15.25
C GLN A 194 -2.08 -14.47 14.92
N PRO A 195 -2.80 -15.04 15.90
CA PRO A 195 -3.87 -16.01 15.63
C PRO A 195 -5.10 -15.39 14.95
N MET A 196 -5.30 -14.07 15.03
CA MET A 196 -6.37 -13.38 14.29
C MET A 196 -6.00 -13.13 12.84
N ALA A 197 -4.73 -12.90 12.55
CA ALA A 197 -4.25 -12.54 11.24
C ALA A 197 -4.05 -13.75 10.34
N THR A 198 -3.73 -14.94 10.85
CA THR A 198 -3.54 -16.13 10.00
C THR A 198 -3.54 -17.43 10.80
N CYS A 199 -3.69 -18.56 10.11
CA CYS A 199 -3.38 -19.87 10.69
C CYS A 199 -1.86 -20.18 10.61
N THR A 200 -1.40 -21.13 11.43
CA THR A 200 0.00 -21.58 11.45
C THR A 200 0.49 -22.07 10.09
N GLU A 201 -0.35 -22.81 9.35
CA GLU A 201 0.03 -23.38 8.06
C GLU A 201 0.36 -22.28 7.03
N ASN A 202 -0.50 -21.27 6.93
CA ASN A 202 -0.28 -20.11 6.06
C ASN A 202 0.95 -19.30 6.50
N ALA A 203 1.16 -19.11 7.81
CA ALA A 203 2.35 -18.42 8.32
C ALA A 203 3.64 -19.15 7.89
N VAL A 204 3.67 -20.48 7.98
CA VAL A 204 4.82 -21.30 7.53
C VAL A 204 5.00 -21.23 6.03
N ARG A 205 3.93 -21.46 5.24
CA ARG A 205 3.99 -21.44 3.77
C ARG A 205 4.42 -20.07 3.24
N SER A 206 3.83 -19.00 3.77
CA SER A 206 4.13 -17.65 3.35
C SER A 206 5.58 -17.27 3.67
N ARG A 207 6.08 -17.64 4.86
CA ARG A 207 7.49 -17.40 5.20
C ARG A 207 8.43 -18.18 4.28
N ALA A 208 8.16 -19.46 4.05
CA ALA A 208 8.96 -20.30 3.16
C ALA A 208 9.02 -19.72 1.74
N ALA A 209 7.88 -19.24 1.20
CA ALA A 209 7.85 -18.60 -0.11
C ALA A 209 8.70 -17.32 -0.18
N ARG A 210 8.66 -16.48 0.87
CA ARG A 210 9.38 -15.19 0.91
C ARG A 210 10.89 -15.33 1.00
N VAL A 211 11.38 -16.34 1.72
CA VAL A 211 12.82 -16.58 1.87
C VAL A 211 13.50 -16.89 0.54
N GLN A 212 12.75 -17.49 -0.40
CA GLN A 212 13.26 -17.82 -1.73
C GLN A 212 13.31 -16.62 -2.69
N VAL A 213 12.75 -15.47 -2.31
CA VAL A 213 12.66 -14.31 -3.20
C VAL A 213 13.98 -13.55 -3.24
N ASP A 214 14.48 -13.38 -4.46
CA ASP A 214 15.57 -12.46 -4.79
C ASP A 214 15.20 -11.57 -5.97
N VAL A 215 15.17 -10.26 -5.75
CA VAL A 215 14.87 -9.24 -6.75
C VAL A 215 16.01 -8.22 -6.90
N ALA A 216 17.20 -8.54 -6.38
CA ALA A 216 18.34 -7.63 -6.38
C ALA A 216 18.76 -7.19 -7.79
N ASP A 217 18.62 -8.08 -8.77
CA ASP A 217 18.93 -7.79 -10.18
C ASP A 217 17.92 -6.84 -10.85
N LEU A 218 16.74 -6.63 -10.24
CA LEU A 218 15.75 -5.67 -10.74
C LEU A 218 16.05 -4.23 -10.33
N LEU A 219 16.88 -4.02 -9.29
CA LEU A 219 17.14 -2.69 -8.72
C LEU A 219 17.63 -1.66 -9.76
N PRO A 220 18.57 -1.98 -10.68
CA PRO A 220 19.01 -1.01 -11.69
C PRO A 220 17.90 -0.62 -12.68
N GLY A 221 16.85 -1.45 -12.82
CA GLY A 221 15.72 -1.21 -13.71
C GLY A 221 14.59 -0.39 -13.09
N VAL A 222 14.66 -0.08 -11.79
CA VAL A 222 13.67 0.78 -11.12
C VAL A 222 13.87 2.22 -11.60
N SER A 223 12.94 2.71 -12.41
CA SER A 223 13.00 4.04 -13.05
C SER A 223 12.17 5.13 -12.35
N VAL A 224 11.37 4.74 -11.35
CA VAL A 224 10.49 5.65 -10.61
C VAL A 224 11.25 6.32 -9.46
N PRO A 225 10.93 7.59 -9.11
CA PRO A 225 11.52 8.24 -7.94
C PRO A 225 11.37 7.37 -6.70
N THR A 226 12.49 7.10 -6.02
CA THR A 226 12.52 6.13 -4.91
C THR A 226 13.05 6.76 -3.62
N LEU A 227 12.32 6.55 -2.53
CA LEU A 227 12.74 6.86 -1.16
C LEU A 227 12.98 5.55 -0.40
N VAL A 228 14.17 5.37 0.14
CA VAL A 228 14.50 4.28 1.05
C VAL A 228 14.53 4.85 2.46
N VAL A 229 13.77 4.26 3.38
CA VAL A 229 13.74 4.62 4.80
C VAL A 229 14.16 3.41 5.61
N HIS A 230 15.17 3.54 6.46
CA HIS A 230 15.69 2.41 7.22
C HIS A 230 16.20 2.83 8.59
N ALA A 231 15.82 2.08 9.62
CA ALA A 231 16.31 2.27 10.98
C ALA A 231 17.74 1.74 11.13
N ARG A 232 18.61 2.48 11.81
CA ARG A 232 20.03 2.11 11.95
C ARG A 232 20.24 0.85 12.78
N GLY A 233 19.40 0.63 13.79
CA GLY A 233 19.48 -0.51 14.69
C GLY A 233 18.47 -1.63 14.38
N ASP A 234 17.87 -1.63 13.19
CA ASP A 234 16.88 -2.64 12.78
C ASP A 234 17.46 -4.06 12.92
N ARG A 235 16.87 -4.86 13.83
CA ARG A 235 17.30 -6.23 14.13
C ARG A 235 16.60 -7.29 13.29
N MET A 236 15.58 -6.92 12.53
CA MET A 236 14.89 -7.82 11.60
C MET A 236 15.52 -7.77 10.22
N VAL A 237 15.85 -6.57 9.74
CA VAL A 237 16.47 -6.35 8.43
C VAL A 237 17.64 -5.40 8.60
N ASP A 238 18.85 -5.95 8.50
CA ASP A 238 20.10 -5.18 8.69
C ASP A 238 20.11 -3.90 7.85
N PHE A 239 20.54 -2.79 8.46
CA PHE A 239 20.65 -1.48 7.82
C PHE A 239 21.48 -1.49 6.51
N ALA A 240 22.45 -2.40 6.37
CA ALA A 240 23.19 -2.62 5.14
C ALA A 240 22.29 -2.98 3.94
N ARG A 241 21.14 -3.63 4.17
CA ARG A 241 20.15 -3.91 3.13
C ARG A 241 19.52 -2.62 2.60
N GLY A 242 19.15 -1.68 3.48
CA GLY A 242 18.67 -0.36 3.09
C GLY A 242 19.71 0.45 2.32
N ARG A 243 20.98 0.39 2.74
CA ARG A 243 22.09 1.00 1.99
C ARG A 243 22.27 0.39 0.60
N GLU A 244 22.16 -0.92 0.47
CA GLU A 244 22.23 -1.59 -0.83
C GLU A 244 21.12 -1.11 -1.77
N LEU A 245 19.87 -1.04 -1.29
CA LEU A 245 18.75 -0.52 -2.06
C LEU A 245 19.03 0.89 -2.59
N ALA A 246 19.45 1.79 -1.71
CA ALA A 246 19.75 3.17 -2.09
C ALA A 246 20.94 3.30 -3.06
N ALA A 247 21.93 2.41 -2.95
CA ALA A 247 23.11 2.41 -3.81
C ALA A 247 22.84 1.84 -5.22
N ARG A 248 21.92 0.88 -5.34
CA ARG A 248 21.66 0.15 -6.59
C ARG A 248 20.45 0.67 -7.37
N ILE A 249 19.52 1.38 -6.73
CA ILE A 249 18.39 2.01 -7.41
C ILE A 249 18.81 3.41 -7.90
N PRO A 250 18.73 3.70 -9.21
CA PRO A 250 19.10 5.00 -9.74
C PRO A 250 18.29 6.14 -9.13
N GLY A 251 18.98 7.15 -8.58
CA GLY A 251 18.36 8.33 -8.01
C GLY A 251 17.60 8.10 -6.69
N ALA A 252 17.75 6.93 -6.06
CA ALA A 252 17.17 6.67 -4.75
C ALA A 252 17.79 7.56 -3.67
N ARG A 253 16.96 8.00 -2.72
CA ARG A 253 17.40 8.75 -1.54
C ARG A 253 17.24 7.87 -0.29
N LEU A 254 18.27 7.79 0.55
CA LEU A 254 18.21 7.09 1.83
C LEU A 254 17.93 8.08 2.97
N VAL A 255 16.88 7.80 3.74
CA VAL A 255 16.61 8.41 5.04
C VAL A 255 16.96 7.38 6.11
N MET A 256 17.91 7.75 6.96
CA MET A 256 18.32 6.93 8.10
C MET A 256 17.52 7.36 9.32
N LEU A 257 16.81 6.43 9.93
CA LEU A 257 16.11 6.67 11.19
C LEU A 257 17.02 6.29 12.36
N ASP A 258 17.11 7.17 13.35
CA ASP A 258 17.77 6.87 14.62
C ASP A 258 16.78 6.11 15.51
N SER A 259 16.75 4.79 15.31
CA SER A 259 15.84 3.84 15.95
C SER A 259 16.45 2.45 15.92
N ASP A 260 16.15 1.66 16.95
CA ASP A 260 16.45 0.23 17.02
C ASP A 260 15.27 -0.64 16.54
N ASN A 261 14.12 -0.02 16.28
CA ASN A 261 12.89 -0.74 15.96
C ASN A 261 12.75 -0.92 14.45
N HIS A 262 12.37 -2.13 14.05
CA HIS A 262 11.88 -2.41 12.70
C HIS A 262 10.56 -1.67 12.44
N ILE A 263 9.71 -1.59 13.47
CA ILE A 263 8.46 -0.83 13.46
C ILE A 263 8.66 0.42 14.31
N THR A 264 8.85 1.58 13.68
CA THR A 264 9.03 2.84 14.42
C THR A 264 7.75 3.23 15.14
N LEU A 265 7.82 3.32 16.46
CA LEU A 265 6.73 3.63 17.39
C LEU A 265 6.43 5.13 17.45
N ALA A 266 5.21 5.46 17.88
CA ALA A 266 4.68 6.82 17.86
C ALA A 266 5.46 7.82 18.73
N ASP A 267 6.06 7.34 19.83
CA ASP A 267 6.79 8.13 20.82
C ASP A 267 8.29 8.27 20.49
N GLU A 268 8.78 7.59 19.44
CA GLU A 268 10.15 7.72 18.98
C GLU A 268 10.40 9.04 18.26
N GLN A 269 11.57 9.63 18.48
CA GLN A 269 12.01 10.82 17.73
C GLN A 269 12.14 10.56 16.23
N ALA A 270 12.36 9.30 15.84
CA ALA A 270 12.39 8.86 14.44
C ALA A 270 11.02 8.96 13.74
N TRP A 271 9.91 8.84 14.46
CA TRP A 271 8.57 8.86 13.87
C TRP A 271 8.24 10.16 13.12
N PRO A 272 8.33 11.35 13.73
CA PRO A 272 8.04 12.60 13.03
C PRO A 272 8.99 12.84 11.84
N VAL A 273 10.22 12.33 11.89
CA VAL A 273 11.17 12.38 10.76
C VAL A 273 10.64 11.56 9.60
N PHE A 274 10.23 10.31 9.83
CA PHE A 274 9.65 9.46 8.78
C PHE A 274 8.42 10.11 8.13
N VAL A 275 7.47 10.57 8.94
CA VAL A 275 6.23 11.21 8.46
C VAL A 275 6.54 12.46 7.62
N ALA A 276 7.44 13.32 8.09
CA ALA A 276 7.82 14.53 7.38
C ALA A 276 8.50 14.23 6.04
N GLU A 277 9.42 13.26 6.02
CA GLU A 277 10.14 12.84 4.82
C GLU A 277 9.22 12.23 3.77
N LEU A 278 8.30 11.36 4.20
CA LEU A 278 7.30 10.76 3.32
C LEU A 278 6.34 11.82 2.76
N ALA A 279 5.80 12.70 3.62
CA ALA A 279 4.90 13.77 3.19
C ALA A 279 5.57 14.74 2.21
N ALA A 280 6.84 15.10 2.46
CA ALA A 280 7.63 15.94 1.57
C ALA A 280 7.90 15.23 0.23
N PHE A 281 8.25 13.95 0.26
CA PHE A 281 8.49 13.16 -0.96
C PHE A 281 7.22 13.09 -1.82
N MET A 282 6.05 12.91 -1.20
CA MET A 282 4.75 12.85 -1.87
C MET A 282 4.16 14.22 -2.26
N ALA A 283 4.80 15.34 -1.91
CA ALA A 283 4.22 16.67 -2.11
C ALA A 283 3.89 16.97 -3.59
N GLY A 284 4.71 16.49 -4.53
CA GLY A 284 4.47 16.65 -5.97
C GLY A 284 3.17 15.99 -6.44
N ASP A 285 2.83 14.83 -5.88
CA ASP A 285 1.58 14.12 -6.21
C ASP A 285 0.36 14.84 -5.63
N ARG A 286 0.51 15.48 -4.47
CA ARG A 286 -0.53 16.31 -3.88
C ARG A 286 -0.83 17.55 -4.72
N ILE A 287 0.20 18.19 -5.30
CA ILE A 287 0.00 19.34 -6.19
C ILE A 287 -0.79 18.90 -7.43
N ALA A 288 -0.41 17.77 -8.04
CA ALA A 288 -1.12 17.21 -9.19
C ALA A 288 -2.58 16.89 -8.86
N ALA A 289 -2.83 16.20 -7.74
CA ALA A 289 -4.19 15.86 -7.28
C ALA A 289 -5.04 17.10 -7.00
N ARG A 290 -4.52 18.11 -6.28
CA ARG A 290 -5.24 19.37 -6.00
C ARG A 290 -5.55 20.14 -7.27
N THR A 291 -4.65 20.12 -8.24
CA THR A 291 -4.89 20.78 -9.54
C THR A 291 -6.02 20.07 -10.28
N SER A 292 -6.06 18.74 -10.27
CA SER A 292 -7.15 17.96 -10.88
C SER A 292 -8.50 18.22 -10.21
N ASP A 293 -8.56 18.18 -8.88
CA ASP A 293 -9.77 18.47 -8.11
C ASP A 293 -10.26 19.91 -8.35
N SER A 294 -9.34 20.89 -8.35
CA SER A 294 -9.68 22.28 -8.69
C SER A 294 -10.22 22.42 -10.12
N MET A 295 -9.70 21.67 -11.08
CA MET A 295 -10.19 21.68 -12.46
C MET A 295 -11.60 21.08 -12.57
N LEU A 296 -11.89 20.00 -11.86
CA LEU A 296 -13.23 19.40 -11.83
C LEU A 296 -14.26 20.29 -11.12
N ARG A 297 -13.89 20.93 -10.00
CA ARG A 297 -14.75 21.91 -9.30
C ARG A 297 -15.05 23.17 -10.13
N SER A 298 -14.30 23.42 -11.20
CA SER A 298 -14.59 24.52 -12.14
C SER A 298 -15.72 24.19 -13.13
N LEU A 299 -16.10 22.91 -13.21
CA LEU A 299 -17.22 22.46 -14.02
C LEU A 299 -18.54 22.81 -13.31
N THR A 300 -19.53 23.23 -14.08
CA THR A 300 -20.90 23.42 -13.59
C THR A 300 -21.59 22.06 -13.42
N ASP A 301 -22.62 22.00 -12.57
CA ASP A 301 -23.44 20.78 -12.41
C ASP A 301 -23.91 20.22 -13.75
N ARG A 302 -24.26 21.12 -14.69
CA ARG A 302 -24.73 20.73 -16.02
C ARG A 302 -23.64 20.14 -16.91
N GLU A 303 -22.40 20.61 -16.74
CA GLU A 303 -21.24 20.05 -17.44
C GLU A 303 -20.84 18.69 -16.85
N LEU A 304 -20.97 18.53 -15.52
CA LEU A 304 -20.78 17.24 -14.84
C LEU A 304 -21.83 16.22 -15.28
N ASP A 305 -23.12 16.58 -15.30
CA ASP A 305 -24.21 15.72 -15.82
C ASP A 305 -23.88 15.17 -17.22
N VAL A 306 -23.47 16.06 -18.12
CA VAL A 306 -23.07 15.71 -19.49
C VAL A 306 -21.88 14.75 -19.45
N LEU A 307 -20.86 15.05 -18.64
CA LEU A 307 -19.64 14.25 -18.58
C LEU A 307 -19.87 12.86 -17.96
N HIS A 308 -20.72 12.71 -16.94
CA HIS A 308 -21.11 11.40 -16.38
C HIS A 308 -21.82 10.53 -17.43
N LEU A 309 -22.74 11.09 -18.20
CA LEU A 309 -23.45 10.33 -19.24
C LEU A 309 -22.49 9.89 -20.35
N VAL A 310 -21.57 10.76 -20.76
CA VAL A 310 -20.51 10.38 -21.70
C VAL A 310 -19.60 9.31 -21.11
N GLY A 311 -19.28 9.38 -19.82
CA GLY A 311 -18.49 8.37 -19.11
C GLY A 311 -19.14 6.99 -19.07
N ARG A 312 -20.48 6.94 -19.14
CA ARG A 312 -21.27 5.70 -19.29
C ARG A 312 -21.39 5.23 -20.74
N GLY A 313 -20.68 5.83 -21.67
CA GLY A 313 -20.65 5.45 -23.09
C GLY A 313 -21.73 6.10 -23.94
N ALA A 314 -22.48 7.09 -23.43
CA ALA A 314 -23.51 7.76 -24.22
C ALA A 314 -22.90 8.66 -25.32
N ASP A 315 -23.48 8.59 -26.53
CA ASP A 315 -23.19 9.54 -27.60
C ASP A 315 -23.91 10.88 -27.40
N ASN A 316 -23.62 11.88 -28.25
CA ASN A 316 -24.20 13.22 -28.09
C ASN A 316 -25.72 13.24 -28.26
N GLN A 317 -26.31 12.36 -29.08
CA GLN A 317 -27.76 12.30 -29.27
C GLN A 317 -28.43 11.72 -28.03
N GLN A 318 -27.86 10.66 -27.45
CA GLN A 318 -28.34 10.03 -26.24
C GLN A 318 -28.25 10.97 -25.04
N VAL A 319 -27.13 11.68 -24.87
CA VAL A 319 -26.97 12.72 -23.83
C VAL A 319 -28.00 13.83 -24.02
N ALA A 320 -28.19 14.31 -25.24
CA ALA A 320 -29.16 15.36 -25.57
C ALA A 320 -30.59 14.92 -25.20
N GLN A 321 -30.96 13.68 -25.52
CA GLN A 321 -32.26 13.13 -25.19
C GLN A 321 -32.46 12.98 -23.67
N GLN A 322 -31.50 12.40 -22.95
CA GLN A 322 -31.62 12.16 -21.51
C GLN A 322 -31.65 13.45 -20.70
N LEU A 323 -30.87 14.46 -21.10
CA LEU A 323 -30.83 15.75 -20.41
C LEU A 323 -31.86 16.75 -20.95
N SER A 324 -32.68 16.39 -21.94
CA SER A 324 -33.60 17.32 -22.62
C SER A 324 -32.89 18.58 -23.15
N LEU A 325 -31.76 18.36 -23.82
CA LEU A 325 -30.92 19.40 -24.45
C LEU A 325 -30.91 19.22 -25.98
N SER A 326 -30.47 20.24 -26.71
CA SER A 326 -30.10 20.06 -28.12
C SER A 326 -28.71 19.43 -28.24
N VAL A 327 -28.45 18.67 -29.31
CA VAL A 327 -27.11 18.11 -29.60
C VAL A 327 -26.03 19.20 -29.61
N ARG A 328 -26.34 20.36 -30.21
CA ARG A 328 -25.46 21.53 -30.24
C ARG A 328 -25.14 22.07 -28.85
N THR A 329 -26.09 21.99 -27.92
CA THR A 329 -25.89 22.37 -26.52
C THR A 329 -24.95 21.40 -25.81
N VAL A 330 -25.10 20.09 -26.04
CA VAL A 330 -24.18 19.06 -25.52
C VAL A 330 -22.76 19.28 -26.03
N GLU A 331 -22.59 19.52 -27.33
CA GLU A 331 -21.29 19.82 -27.93
C GLU A 331 -20.64 21.07 -27.33
N ARG A 332 -21.44 22.11 -27.03
CA ARG A 332 -20.95 23.31 -26.34
C ARG A 332 -20.51 23.01 -24.91
N HIS A 333 -21.27 22.22 -24.15
CA HIS A 333 -20.88 21.80 -22.80
C HIS A 333 -19.58 20.99 -22.83
N LEU A 334 -19.45 20.03 -23.74
CA LEU A 334 -18.20 19.25 -23.90
C LEU A 334 -17.02 20.14 -24.29
N THR A 335 -17.22 21.10 -25.21
CA THR A 335 -16.17 22.06 -25.59
C THR A 335 -15.73 22.89 -24.38
N SER A 336 -16.68 23.37 -23.58
CA SER A 336 -16.42 24.11 -22.34
C SER A 336 -15.68 23.27 -21.31
N VAL A 337 -16.11 22.02 -21.10
CA VAL A 337 -15.42 21.05 -20.24
C VAL A 337 -13.97 20.86 -20.68
N TYR A 338 -13.73 20.61 -21.98
CA TYR A 338 -12.37 20.42 -22.47
C TYR A 338 -11.51 21.65 -22.23
N ALA A 339 -12.05 22.86 -22.49
CA ALA A 339 -11.34 24.10 -22.23
C ALA A 339 -10.98 24.29 -20.75
N LYS A 340 -11.95 24.06 -19.84
CA LYS A 340 -11.75 24.16 -18.38
C LYS A 340 -10.77 23.12 -17.84
N LEU A 341 -10.76 21.93 -18.42
CA LEU A 341 -9.81 20.87 -18.08
C LEU A 341 -8.46 21.00 -18.80
N GLY A 342 -8.29 22.01 -19.67
CA GLY A 342 -7.06 22.19 -20.46
C GLY A 342 -6.80 21.07 -21.47
N LEU A 343 -7.85 20.40 -21.96
CA LEU A 343 -7.80 19.29 -22.90
C LEU A 343 -8.03 19.78 -24.33
N THR A 344 -7.24 19.27 -25.27
CA THR A 344 -7.38 19.59 -26.70
C THR A 344 -7.16 18.34 -27.56
N GLY A 345 -7.62 18.39 -28.81
CA GLY A 345 -7.40 17.31 -29.79
C GLY A 345 -8.41 16.15 -29.69
N ARG A 346 -8.18 15.11 -30.51
CA ARG A 346 -9.13 14.00 -30.74
C ARG A 346 -9.36 13.11 -29.51
N ALA A 347 -8.43 13.11 -28.55
CA ALA A 347 -8.52 12.32 -27.32
C ALA A 347 -9.16 13.07 -26.14
N ALA A 348 -9.54 14.35 -26.31
CA ALA A 348 -10.03 15.20 -25.21
C ALA A 348 -11.26 14.61 -24.51
N ARG A 349 -12.17 13.97 -25.26
CA ARG A 349 -13.36 13.31 -24.70
C ARG A 349 -13.00 12.20 -23.72
N ALA A 350 -12.13 11.28 -24.13
CA ALA A 350 -11.70 10.15 -23.30
C ALA A 350 -10.91 10.65 -22.07
N ALA A 351 -10.03 11.63 -22.25
CA ALA A 351 -9.27 12.22 -21.15
C ALA A 351 -10.16 12.95 -20.12
N ALA A 352 -11.24 13.60 -20.57
CA ALA A 352 -12.19 14.26 -19.67
C ALA A 352 -12.96 13.24 -18.82
N VAL A 353 -13.39 12.13 -19.42
CA VAL A 353 -14.05 11.02 -18.71
C VAL A 353 -13.12 10.38 -17.70
N ALA A 354 -11.86 10.10 -18.06
CA ALA A 354 -10.89 9.50 -17.14
C ALA A 354 -10.66 10.39 -15.89
N ARG A 355 -10.65 11.72 -16.05
CA ARG A 355 -10.54 12.63 -14.91
C ARG A 355 -11.74 12.60 -13.98
N LEU A 356 -12.95 12.40 -14.51
CA LEU A 356 -14.16 12.26 -13.70
C LEU A 356 -14.12 10.96 -12.89
N LEU A 357 -13.79 9.83 -13.55
CA LEU A 357 -13.75 8.50 -12.93
C LEU A 357 -12.67 8.33 -11.86
N THR A 358 -11.66 9.19 -11.84
CA THR A 358 -10.60 9.17 -10.82
C THR A 358 -10.99 9.97 -9.56
N HIS A 359 -12.14 10.65 -9.56
CA HIS A 359 -12.60 11.52 -8.46
C HIS A 359 -14.00 11.17 -7.92
N ASP A 360 -14.80 10.39 -8.66
CA ASP A 360 -16.02 9.71 -8.17
C ASP A 360 -15.67 8.41 -7.45
#